data_AF-A0A350IUW5-F1
#
_entry.id   AF-A0A350IUW5-F1
#
_cell.length_a   1.000
_cell.length_b   1.000
_cell.length_c   1.000
_cell.angle_alpha   90.00
_cell.angle_beta   90.00
_cell.angle_gamma   90.00
#
_symmetry.space_group_name_H-M   'P 1'
#
loop_
_entity.id
_entity.type
_entity.pdbx_description
1 polymer ?
#
loop_
_entity_poly.entity_id
_entity_poly.type
_entity_poly.pdbx_seq_one_letter_code
_entity_poly.pdbx_strand_id
1 'polypeptide(L)' 'NHRHFTVNGRAQSIPSAQLRPGDVIGVRERSRALEPIQNALSLLPNRSVPEWLSLDADQLRGTV' A
#
# COMPACT_ATOMS: atom_id res chain seq x y z
N ASN A 1 -8.13 -1.55 -12.46
CA ASN A 1 -7.54 -2.80 -11.94
C ASN A 1 -6.22 -3.07 -12.67
N HIS A 2 -5.06 -2.69 -12.10
CA HIS A 2 -3.76 -2.67 -12.81
C HIS A 2 -2.63 -3.47 -12.12
N ARG A 3 -2.91 -4.20 -11.03
CA ARG A 3 -1.93 -5.02 -10.29
C ARG A 3 -0.71 -4.23 -9.79
N HIS A 4 -0.96 -3.05 -9.20
CA HIS A 4 0.06 -2.21 -8.58
C HIS A 4 0.37 -2.60 -7.12
N PHE A 5 -0.54 -3.31 -6.47
CA PHE A 5 -0.40 -3.70 -5.07
C PHE A 5 -0.15 -5.19 -4.92
N THR A 6 0.45 -5.55 -3.78
CA THR A 6 0.68 -6.91 -3.32
C THR A 6 0.06 -7.07 -1.94
N VAL A 7 -0.44 -8.26 -1.66
CA VAL A 7 -0.85 -8.69 -0.31
C VAL A 7 -0.04 -9.92 0.02
N ASN A 8 0.73 -9.87 1.11
CA ASN A 8 1.65 -10.92 1.53
C ASN A 8 2.60 -11.36 0.38
N GLY A 9 3.12 -10.38 -0.37
CA GLY A 9 4.04 -10.59 -1.50
C GLY A 9 3.38 -11.06 -2.80
N ARG A 10 2.08 -11.35 -2.82
CA ARG A 10 1.36 -11.78 -4.03
C ARG A 10 0.66 -10.59 -4.67
N ALA A 11 0.84 -10.41 -5.98
CA ALA A 11 0.21 -9.30 -6.71
C ALA A 11 -1.31 -9.45 -6.71
N GLN A 12 -2.00 -8.43 -6.19
CA GLN A 12 -3.45 -8.42 -6.08
C GLN A 12 -4.07 -7.46 -7.10
N SER A 13 -5.19 -7.89 -7.68
CA SER A 13 -5.91 -7.16 -8.73
C SER A 13 -7.34 -6.81 -8.28
N ILE A 14 -7.92 -7.57 -7.36
CA ILE A 14 -9.31 -7.45 -6.94
C ILE A 14 -9.44 -6.31 -5.91
N PRO A 15 -10.15 -5.20 -6.23
CA PRO A 15 -10.29 -4.06 -5.30
C PRO A 15 -11.15 -4.38 -4.08
N SER A 16 -12.06 -5.34 -4.19
CA SER A 16 -12.94 -5.81 -3.12
C SER A 16 -12.36 -6.96 -2.30
N ALA A 17 -11.04 -7.22 -2.40
CA ALA A 17 -10.40 -8.26 -1.61
C ALA A 17 -10.50 -7.93 -0.12
N GLN A 18 -11.00 -8.87 0.68
CA GLN A 18 -11.07 -8.73 2.13
C GLN A 18 -9.70 -9.03 2.75
N LEU A 19 -9.25 -8.13 3.62
CA LEU A 19 -8.00 -8.26 4.37
C LEU A 19 -8.27 -8.82 5.76
N ARG A 20 -7.23 -9.44 6.33
CA ARG A 20 -7.23 -9.93 7.71
C ARG A 20 -6.19 -9.16 8.53
N PRO A 21 -6.37 -9.09 9.86
CA PRO A 21 -5.32 -8.56 10.74
C PRO A 21 -4.00 -9.28 10.51
N GLY A 22 -2.91 -8.52 10.40
CA GLY A 22 -1.56 -8.98 10.08
C GLY A 22 -1.24 -9.10 8.60
N ASP A 23 -2.19 -8.88 7.69
CA ASP A 23 -1.89 -8.89 6.25
C ASP A 23 -1.00 -7.69 5.89
N VAL A 24 0.07 -7.97 5.14
CA VAL A 24 1.04 -6.96 4.69
C VAL A 24 0.73 -6.55 3.26
N ILE A 25 0.39 -5.29 3.07
CA ILE A 25 0.13 -4.67 1.78
C ILE A 25 1.38 -3.91 1.34
N GLY A 26 1.83 -4.16 0.11
CA GLY A 26 2.99 -3.47 -0.44
C GLY A 26 2.75 -2.98 -1.85
N VAL A 27 3.44 -1.90 -2.25
CA VAL A 27 3.51 -1.47 -3.64
C VAL A 27 4.45 -2.39 -4.41
N ARG A 28 4.00 -2.91 -5.55
CA ARG A 28 4.80 -3.75 -6.43
C ARG A 28 5.99 -2.95 -6.98
N GLU A 29 7.16 -3.56 -7.08
CA GLU A 29 8.43 -2.88 -7.42
C GLU A 29 8.34 -1.99 -8.66
N ARG A 30 7.89 -2.55 -9.78
CA ARG A 30 7.70 -1.84 -11.06
C ARG A 30 6.75 -0.65 -10.99
N SER A 31 5.96 -0.54 -9.93
CA SER A 31 4.95 0.49 -9.74
C SER A 31 5.39 1.59 -8.77
N ARG A 32 6.49 1.39 -8.02
CA ARG A 32 6.98 2.37 -7.04
C ARG A 32 7.32 3.72 -7.66
N ALA A 33 7.87 3.74 -8.87
CA ALA A 33 8.25 4.97 -9.58
C ALA A 33 7.07 5.65 -10.32
N LEU A 34 5.85 5.12 -10.23
CA LEU A 34 4.71 5.74 -10.89
C LEU A 34 4.34 7.06 -10.21
N GLU A 35 4.15 8.09 -11.02
CA GLU A 35 3.80 9.44 -10.57
C GLU A 35 2.58 9.48 -9.62
N PRO A 36 1.48 8.72 -9.84
CA PRO A 36 0.39 8.67 -8.86
C PRO A 36 0.79 8.18 -7.47
N ILE A 37 1.75 7.25 -7.38
CA ILE A 37 2.24 6.73 -6.10
C ILE A 37 3.13 7.77 -5.43
N GLN A 38 4.03 8.42 -6.17
CA GLN A 38 4.88 9.49 -5.65
C GLN A 38 4.05 10.67 -5.13
N ASN A 39 3.04 11.08 -5.90
CA ASN A 39 2.11 12.14 -5.48
C ASN A 39 1.35 11.77 -4.21
N ALA A 40 0.95 10.50 -4.05
CA ALA A 40 0.28 10.04 -2.82
C ALA A 40 1.21 10.10 -1.60
N LEU A 41 2.51 9.81 -1.75
CA LEU A 41 3.49 9.89 -0.67
C LEU A 41 3.72 11.32 -0.20
N SER A 42 3.78 12.28 -1.13
CA SER A 42 3.90 13.71 -0.81
C SER A 42 2.72 14.24 0.03
N LEU A 43 1.57 13.56 0.01
CA LEU A 43 0.38 13.92 0.80
C LEU A 43 0.35 13.27 2.18
N LEU A 44 1.23 12.31 2.48
CA LEU A 44 1.26 11.61 3.77
C LEU A 44 1.45 12.51 5.00
N PRO A 45 2.31 13.56 4.98
CA PRO A 45 2.50 14.43 6.15
C PRO A 45 1.20 15.11 6.62
N ASN A 46 0.22 15.24 5.73
CA ASN A 46 -1.06 15.88 6.01
C ASN A 46 -2.15 14.88 6.42
N ARG A 47 -1.81 13.61 6.66
CA ARG A 47 -2.77 12.54 7.01
C ARG A 47 -2.30 11.75 8.22
N SER A 48 -3.21 11.53 9.16
CA SER A 48 -3.00 10.57 10.25
C SER A 48 -3.29 9.15 9.77
N VAL A 49 -2.46 8.21 10.19
CA VAL A 49 -2.72 6.77 10.01
C VAL A 49 -3.59 6.31 11.19
N PRO A 50 -4.74 5.66 10.93
CA PRO A 50 -5.58 5.09 11.99
C PRO A 50 -4.81 4.08 12.86
N GLU A 51 -5.19 3.92 14.13
CA GLU A 51 -4.46 3.06 15.08
C GLU A 51 -4.41 1.57 14.70
N TRP A 52 -5.41 1.10 13.96
CA TRP A 52 -5.49 -0.28 13.47
C TRP A 52 -4.67 -0.48 12.17
N LEU A 53 -3.95 0.53 11.70
CA LEU A 53 -3.08 0.44 10.55
C LEU A 53 -1.66 0.85 10.93
N SER A 54 -0.68 0.18 10.33
CA SER A 54 0.71 0.60 10.36
C SER A 54 1.16 0.94 8.94
N LEU A 55 1.95 2.00 8.79
CA LEU A 55 2.50 2.44 7.51
C LEU A 55 4.01 2.64 7.63
N ASP A 56 4.76 1.94 6.79
CA ASP A 56 6.17 2.15 6.48
C ASP A 56 6.26 2.85 5.12
N ALA A 57 6.43 4.18 5.15
CA ALA A 57 6.49 5.01 3.96
C ALA A 57 7.78 4.78 3.14
N ASP A 58 8.89 4.44 3.80
CA ASP A 58 10.18 4.23 3.15
C ASP A 58 10.15 2.94 2.32
N GLN A 59 9.51 1.88 2.84
CA GLN A 59 9.37 0.62 2.12
C GLN A 59 8.12 0.54 1.24
N LEU A 60 7.24 1.54 1.31
CA LEU A 60 5.92 1.55 0.66
C LEU A 60 5.10 0.31 1.05
N ARG A 61 5.03 0.06 2.36
CA ARG A 61 4.35 -1.08 2.96
C ARG A 61 3.39 -0.63 4.06
N GLY A 62 2.25 -1.29 4.17
CA GLY A 62 1.32 -1.11 5.27
C GLY A 62 0.87 -2.46 5.82
N THR A 63 0.44 -2.48 7.08
CA THR A 63 -0.06 -3.69 7.76
C THR A 63 -1.41 -3.36 8.39
N VAL A 64 -2.35 -4.31 8.28
CA VAL A 64 -3.68 -4.28 8.92
C VAL A 64 -3.63 -4.89 10.32
#